data_AF-A0A851FC57-F1
#
_entry.id   AF-A0A851FC57-F1
#
_cell.length_a   1.000
_cell.length_b   1.000
_cell.length_c   1.000
_cell.angle_alpha   90.00
_cell.angle_beta   90.00
_cell.angle_gamma   90.00
#
_symmetry.space_group_name_H-M   'P 1'
#
loop_
_entity.id
_entity.type
_entity.pdbx_description
1 polymer ?
#
loop_
_entity_poly.entity_id
_entity_poly.type
_entity_poly.pdbx_seq_one_letter_code
_entity_poly.pdbx_strand_id
1 'polypeptide(L)'
;INDFSYLHTNCFELSIYVGCDKYPHESELPEEWENNRESLIVFMEQVHRGIKGIVKDVHGKGIPNAVISVEGVNHDIRTGK
;
A
#
# COMPACT_ATOMS: atom_id res chain seq x y z
N ILE A 1 12.80 6.90 -3.59
CA ILE A 1 11.57 6.73 -4.41
C ILE A 1 10.37 6.46 -3.50
N ASN A 2 10.51 5.59 -2.49
CA ASN A 2 9.42 5.31 -1.54
C ASN A 2 8.75 6.58 -0.95
N ASP A 3 9.54 7.54 -0.45
CA ASP A 3 9.00 8.76 0.17
C ASP A 3 8.07 9.56 -0.75
N PHE A 4 8.26 9.49 -2.07
CA PHE A 4 7.40 10.20 -3.02
C PHE A 4 5.96 9.68 -2.98
N SER A 5 5.78 8.35 -2.94
CA SER A 5 4.46 7.73 -2.88
C SER A 5 3.70 8.15 -1.63
N TYR A 6 4.38 8.17 -0.47
CA TYR A 6 3.80 8.63 0.79
C TYR A 6 3.52 10.14 0.81
N LEU A 7 4.42 10.98 0.29
CA LEU A 7 4.28 12.45 0.40
C LEU A 7 3.35 13.07 -0.65
N HIS A 8 3.19 12.42 -1.81
CA HIS A 8 2.48 13.01 -2.96
C HIS A 8 1.26 12.20 -3.40
N THR A 9 0.95 11.07 -2.75
CA THR A 9 -0.22 10.24 -3.06
C THR A 9 -0.86 9.70 -1.77
N ASN A 10 -1.93 8.91 -1.90
CA ASN A 10 -2.49 8.14 -0.79
C ASN A 10 -1.83 6.77 -0.58
N CYS A 11 -0.86 6.39 -1.44
CA CYS A 11 -0.27 5.06 -1.47
C CYS A 11 0.87 4.94 -0.46
N PHE A 12 0.84 3.89 0.36
CA PHE A 12 1.92 3.55 1.28
C PHE A 12 2.80 2.49 0.63
N GLU A 13 3.91 2.93 0.06
CA GLU A 13 4.86 2.06 -0.62
C GLU A 13 5.91 1.52 0.36
N LEU A 14 6.44 0.34 0.06
CA LEU A 14 7.63 -0.20 0.72
C LEU A 14 8.60 -0.71 -0.35
N SER A 15 9.90 -0.55 -0.10
CA SER A 15 10.94 -1.18 -0.90
C SER A 15 11.36 -2.49 -0.25
N ILE A 16 11.18 -3.60 -0.96
CA ILE A 16 11.48 -4.95 -0.46
C ILE A 16 12.70 -5.48 -1.21
N TYR A 17 13.68 -6.00 -0.47
CA TYR A 17 14.85 -6.67 -1.01
C TYR A 17 14.73 -8.15 -0.66
N VAL A 18 14.48 -8.98 -1.67
CA VAL A 18 14.08 -10.40 -1.50
C VAL A 18 15.25 -11.38 -1.45
N GLY A 19 16.48 -10.91 -1.67
CA GLY A 19 17.68 -11.76 -1.67
C GLY A 19 18.98 -10.95 -1.70
N CYS A 20 20.09 -11.63 -1.45
CA CYS A 20 21.44 -11.06 -1.48
C CYS A 20 22.05 -11.05 -2.88
N ASP A 21 21.79 -12.10 -3.68
CA ASP A 21 22.20 -12.14 -5.08
C ASP A 21 21.23 -11.31 -5.93
N LYS A 22 21.78 -10.36 -6.67
CA LYS A 22 21.00 -9.51 -7.58
C LYS A 22 20.59 -10.25 -8.85
N TYR A 23 21.32 -11.29 -9.23
CA TYR A 23 21.13 -12.05 -10.47
C TYR A 23 21.33 -13.55 -10.23
N PRO A 24 20.45 -14.19 -9.43
CA PRO A 24 20.53 -15.62 -9.16
C PRO A 24 20.40 -16.43 -10.46
N HIS A 25 20.97 -17.63 -10.47
CA HIS A 25 20.88 -18.52 -11.62
C HIS A 25 19.43 -19.05 -11.78
N GLU A 26 19.03 -19.41 -13.01
CA GLU A 26 17.65 -19.86 -13.28
C GLU A 26 17.23 -21.07 -12.44
N SER A 27 18.19 -21.90 -12.02
CA SER A 27 17.97 -23.07 -11.18
C SER A 27 17.55 -22.74 -9.75
N GLU A 28 17.83 -21.52 -9.27
CA GLU A 28 17.53 -21.06 -7.91
C GLU A 28 16.16 -20.39 -7.82
N LEU A 29 15.62 -19.91 -8.94
CA LEU A 29 14.33 -19.18 -9.01
C LEU A 29 13.14 -19.94 -8.39
N PRO A 30 12.99 -21.28 -8.54
CA PRO A 30 11.89 -22.00 -7.91
C PRO A 30 11.94 -21.94 -6.37
N GLU A 31 13.14 -21.99 -5.79
CA GLU A 31 13.34 -21.90 -4.34
C GLU A 31 13.12 -20.47 -3.84
N GLU A 32 13.63 -19.47 -4.56
CA GLU A 32 13.39 -18.05 -4.26
C GLU A 32 11.89 -17.71 -4.28
N TRP A 33 11.12 -18.31 -5.20
CA TRP A 33 9.67 -18.19 -5.21
C TRP A 33 9.04 -18.81 -3.97
N GLU A 34 9.40 -20.05 -3.62
CA GLU A 34 8.84 -20.73 -2.45
C GLU A 34 9.12 -19.96 -1.16
N ASN A 35 10.33 -19.40 -1.04
CA ASN A 35 10.76 -18.62 0.11
C ASN A 35 9.97 -17.32 0.30
N ASN A 36 9.47 -16.71 -0.80
CA ASN A 36 8.83 -15.39 -0.76
C ASN A 36 7.31 -15.43 -0.98
N ARG A 37 6.74 -16.52 -1.52
CA ARG A 37 5.33 -16.58 -1.92
C ARG A 37 4.36 -16.17 -0.81
N GLU A 38 4.45 -16.82 0.34
CA GLU A 38 3.51 -16.55 1.44
C GLU A 38 3.66 -15.13 1.97
N SER A 39 4.90 -14.62 2.06
CA SER A 39 5.17 -13.25 2.48
C SER A 39 4.54 -12.22 1.54
N LEU A 40 4.61 -12.44 0.23
CA LEU A 40 3.98 -11.55 -0.77
C LEU A 40 2.45 -11.58 -0.68
N ILE A 41 1.85 -12.74 -0.44
CA ILE A 41 0.40 -12.88 -0.25
C ILE A 41 -0.04 -12.14 1.02
N VAL A 42 0.60 -12.41 2.15
CA VAL A 42 0.30 -11.75 3.42
C VAL A 42 0.50 -10.24 3.33
N PHE A 43 1.48 -9.78 2.56
CA PHE A 43 1.69 -8.36 2.30
C PHE A 43 0.50 -7.74 1.54
N MET A 44 0.00 -8.39 0.48
CA MET A 44 -1.18 -7.92 -0.25
C MET A 44 -2.43 -7.85 0.65
N GLU A 45 -2.59 -8.81 1.56
CA GLU A 45 -3.72 -8.82 2.50
C GLU A 45 -3.72 -7.62 3.46
N GLN A 46 -2.57 -6.98 3.72
CA GLN A 46 -2.47 -5.83 4.61
C GLN A 46 -3.30 -4.63 4.13
N VAL A 47 -3.56 -4.51 2.81
CA VAL A 47 -4.38 -3.43 2.24
C VAL A 47 -5.83 -3.44 2.76
N HIS A 48 -6.28 -4.55 3.34
CA HIS A 48 -7.64 -4.69 3.87
C HIS A 48 -7.76 -4.37 5.37
N ARG A 49 -6.66 -4.01 6.04
CA ARG A 49 -6.66 -3.56 7.43
C ARG A 49 -6.95 -2.06 7.54
N GLY A 50 -7.38 -1.63 8.72
CA GLY A 50 -7.67 -0.22 9.01
C GLY A 50 -9.12 0.17 8.74
N ILE A 51 -9.34 1.41 8.32
CA ILE A 51 -10.67 2.01 8.15
C ILE A 51 -10.88 2.33 6.67
N LYS A 52 -12.09 2.05 6.17
CA LYS A 52 -12.51 2.41 4.80
C LYS A 52 -13.97 2.85 4.79
N GLY A 53 -14.33 3.74 3.87
CA GLY A 53 -15.68 4.30 3.78
C GLY A 53 -15.84 5.27 2.61
N ILE A 54 -16.99 5.95 2.57
CA ILE A 54 -17.32 6.94 1.54
C ILE A 54 -17.73 8.24 2.24
N VAL A 55 -17.13 9.36 1.85
CA VAL A 55 -17.58 10.70 2.28
C VAL A 55 -18.71 11.14 1.37
N LYS A 56 -19.87 11.47 1.96
CA LYS A 56 -21.08 11.86 1.21
C LYS A 56 -21.58 13.22 1.65
N ASP A 57 -22.23 13.93 0.73
CA ASP A 57 -23.01 15.13 1.05
C ASP A 57 -24.37 14.76 1.67
N VAL A 58 -25.15 15.79 2.04
CA VAL A 58 -26.49 15.63 2.62
C VAL A 58 -27.49 14.93 1.70
N HIS A 59 -27.20 14.86 0.40
CA HIS A 59 -28.02 14.18 -0.62
C HIS A 59 -27.51 12.77 -0.92
N GLY A 60 -26.47 12.30 -0.23
CA GLY A 60 -25.90 10.96 -0.40
C GLY A 60 -24.90 10.83 -1.56
N LYS A 61 -24.52 11.92 -2.22
CA LYS A 61 -23.54 11.93 -3.31
C LYS A 61 -22.12 11.93 -2.74
N GLY A 62 -21.25 11.10 -3.31
CA GLY A 62 -19.84 11.04 -2.92
C GLY A 62 -19.11 12.36 -3.17
N ILE A 63 -18.32 12.80 -2.20
CA ILE A 63 -17.50 14.01 -2.29
C ILE A 63 -16.07 13.61 -2.68
N PRO A 64 -15.59 13.98 -3.88
CA PRO A 64 -14.21 13.71 -4.29
C PRO A 64 -13.22 14.67 -3.62
N ASN A 65 -11.97 14.22 -3.45
CA ASN A 65 -10.87 14.98 -2.83
C ASN A 65 -11.12 15.50 -1.40
N ALA A 66 -12.11 14.96 -0.68
CA ALA A 66 -12.32 15.25 0.73
C ALA A 66 -11.11 14.76 1.55
N VAL A 67 -10.73 15.51 2.59
CA VAL A 67 -9.58 15.20 3.45
C VAL A 67 -10.03 14.37 4.65
N ILE A 68 -9.32 13.28 4.92
CA ILE A 68 -9.52 12.41 6.08
C ILE A 68 -8.26 12.49 6.93
N SER A 69 -8.42 13.02 8.14
CA SER A 69 -7.37 13.18 9.15
C SER A 69 -7.65 12.27 10.34
N VAL A 70 -6.62 11.67 10.92
CA VAL A 70 -6.71 10.86 12.14
C VAL A 70 -5.96 11.58 13.25
N GLU A 71 -6.62 11.76 14.40
CA GLU A 71 -6.00 12.42 15.55
C GLU A 71 -4.72 11.68 15.98
N GLY A 72 -3.63 12.44 16.18
CA GLY A 72 -2.31 11.90 16.51
C GLY A 72 -1.50 11.39 15.32
N VAL A 73 -2.03 11.39 14.09
CA VAL A 73 -1.32 11.01 12.87
C VAL A 73 -1.18 12.21 11.95
N ASN A 74 0.05 12.69 11.76
CA ASN A 74 0.34 13.84 10.90
C ASN A 74 0.49 13.44 9.42
N HIS A 75 -0.54 12.79 8.87
CA HIS A 75 -0.63 12.43 7.46
C HIS A 75 -2.09 12.20 7.06
N ASP A 76 -2.57 13.04 6.15
CA ASP A 76 -3.96 13.02 5.69
C ASP A 76 -4.12 12.26 4.37
N ILE A 77 -5.26 11.58 4.23
CA ILE A 77 -5.65 10.85 3.01
C ILE A 77 -6.80 11.58 2.31
N ARG A 78 -6.89 11.45 0.98
CA ARG A 78 -7.98 12.06 0.18
C ARG A 78 -8.92 11.03 -0.44
N THR A 79 -10.22 11.32 -0.51
CA THR A 79 -11.15 10.48 -1.31
C THR A 79 -10.79 10.49 -2.80
N GLY A 80 -11.16 9.41 -3.50
CA GLY A 80 -10.96 9.28 -4.94
C GLY A 80 -11.60 10.42 -5.74
N LYS A 81 -11.02 10.70 -6.92
CA LYS A 81 -11.57 11.66 -7.88
C LYS A 81 -12.85 11.16 -8.53
#